data_AF-A0A3M5GBY2-F1
#
_entry.id   AF-A0A3M5GBY2-F1
#
_cell.length_a   1.000
_cell.length_b   1.000
_cell.length_c   1.000
_cell.angle_alpha   90.00
_cell.angle_beta   90.00
_cell.angle_gamma   90.00
#
_symmetry.space_group_name_H-M   'P 1'
#
loop_
_entity.id
_entity.type
_entity.pdbx_description
1 polymer ?
#
loop_
_entity_poly.entity_id
_entity_poly.type
_entity_poly.pdbx_seq_one_letter_code
_entity_poly.pdbx_strand_id
1 'polypeptide(L)'
;MTAVPSHASSAMSALLSSLDTPVALLDVPRMQRNIQRMQHRMNELGVRLRPHVKTSKCLPVIQAQIAAGASGVTVSTLKEAEHCFAEGINDVFYAVAIAPGKLDQALKLRRNGCRLSILTDSVVAAQAIVAFGQRHDENFDVWIEIDCDGHRSGLTVDDPSLV
;
A
#
# COMPACT_ATOMS: atom_id res chain seq x y z
N MET A 1 -9.60 -12.98 42.95
CA MET A 1 -10.12 -11.79 42.24
C MET A 1 -9.24 -10.61 42.59
N THR A 2 -8.15 -10.40 41.86
CA THR A 2 -7.28 -9.23 42.03
C THR A 2 -7.77 -8.12 41.11
N ALA A 3 -8.26 -7.04 41.70
CA ALA A 3 -8.78 -5.87 41.00
C ALA A 3 -7.71 -5.22 40.12
N VAL A 4 -8.08 -4.88 38.89
CA VAL A 4 -7.29 -4.04 37.98
C VAL A 4 -7.31 -2.60 38.51
N PRO A 5 -6.20 -1.84 38.54
CA PRO A 5 -6.17 -0.53 39.18
C PRO A 5 -7.02 0.49 38.41
N SER A 6 -7.93 1.18 39.11
CA SER A 6 -8.91 2.13 38.56
C SER A 6 -8.32 3.47 38.06
N HIS A 7 -7.05 3.77 38.37
CA HIS A 7 -6.43 5.07 38.07
C HIS A 7 -6.08 5.28 36.59
N ALA A 8 -5.76 4.21 35.83
CA ALA A 8 -5.41 4.34 34.41
C ALA A 8 -6.61 4.75 33.53
N SER A 9 -7.82 4.30 33.89
CA SER A 9 -9.05 4.61 33.16
C SER A 9 -9.48 6.08 33.32
N SER A 10 -9.25 6.66 34.51
CA SER A 10 -9.63 8.05 34.79
C SER A 10 -8.70 9.05 34.09
N ALA A 11 -7.39 8.76 34.07
CA ALA A 11 -6.40 9.60 33.39
C ALA A 11 -6.59 9.60 31.86
N MET A 12 -6.89 8.44 31.26
CA MET A 12 -7.22 8.34 29.83
C MET A 12 -8.48 9.14 29.48
N SER A 13 -9.52 9.06 30.32
CA SER A 13 -10.76 9.81 30.10
C SER A 13 -10.54 11.32 30.16
N ALA A 14 -9.71 11.79 31.09
CA ALA A 14 -9.36 13.21 31.21
C ALA A 14 -8.57 13.70 29.98
N LEU A 15 -7.59 12.91 29.50
CA LEU A 15 -6.82 13.22 28.30
C LEU A 15 -7.72 13.32 27.06
N LEU A 16 -8.64 12.36 26.88
CA LEU A 16 -9.58 12.37 25.76
C LEU A 16 -10.52 13.59 25.81
N SER A 17 -10.99 13.97 27.00
CA SER A 17 -11.86 15.14 27.17
C SER A 17 -11.16 16.48 26.94
N SER A 18 -9.82 16.53 27.00
CA SER A 18 -9.04 17.75 26.73
C SER A 18 -8.72 18.00 25.26
N LEU A 19 -9.09 17.09 24.35
CA LEU A 19 -8.81 17.24 22.92
C LEU A 19 -9.86 18.13 22.26
N ASP A 20 -9.39 19.08 21.45
CA ASP A 20 -10.27 19.86 20.58
C ASP A 20 -10.88 18.97 19.48
N THR A 21 -12.19 19.04 19.32
CA THR A 21 -12.95 18.21 18.37
C THR A 21 -13.29 18.97 17.08
N PRO A 22 -13.28 18.31 15.90
CA PRO A 22 -13.13 16.87 15.71
C PRO A 22 -11.66 16.40 15.66
N VAL A 23 -11.41 15.22 16.26
CA VAL A 23 -10.10 14.55 16.22
C VAL A 23 -10.26 13.08 15.86
N ALA A 24 -9.36 12.55 15.03
CA ALA A 24 -9.30 11.14 14.67
C ALA A 24 -8.36 10.40 15.64
N LEU A 25 -8.93 9.49 16.43
CA LEU A 25 -8.19 8.71 17.43
C LEU A 25 -7.99 7.27 16.99
N LEU A 26 -6.81 6.71 17.31
CA LEU A 26 -6.44 5.34 16.99
C LEU A 26 -6.17 4.56 18.28
N ASP A 27 -6.93 3.49 18.50
CA ASP A 27 -6.65 2.51 19.56
C ASP A 27 -5.46 1.64 19.12
N VAL A 28 -4.26 1.97 19.63
CA VAL A 28 -3.01 1.31 19.27
C VAL A 28 -3.02 -0.18 19.62
N PRO A 29 -3.45 -0.63 20.81
CA PRO A 29 -3.58 -2.06 21.11
C PRO A 29 -4.50 -2.83 20.15
N ARG A 30 -5.63 -2.25 19.72
CA ARG A 30 -6.50 -2.85 18.69
C ARG A 30 -5.82 -2.90 17.33
N MET A 31 -5.16 -1.82 16.91
CA MET A 31 -4.40 -1.78 15.67
C MET A 31 -3.35 -2.89 15.63
N GLN A 32 -2.55 -3.03 16.69
CA GLN A 32 -1.51 -4.05 16.77
C GLN A 32 -2.08 -5.47 16.68
N ARG A 33 -3.19 -5.75 17.38
CA ARG A 33 -3.88 -7.05 17.24
C ARG A 33 -4.36 -7.33 15.81
N ASN A 34 -4.88 -6.31 15.12
CA ASN A 34 -5.31 -6.45 13.73
C ASN A 34 -4.14 -6.75 12.79
N ILE A 35 -3.02 -6.04 12.96
CA ILE A 35 -1.78 -6.24 12.19
C ILE A 35 -1.27 -7.68 12.40
N GLN A 36 -1.10 -8.09 13.65
CA GLN A 36 -0.58 -9.41 13.99
C GLN A 36 -1.48 -10.54 13.47
N ARG A 37 -2.80 -10.40 13.62
CA ARG A 37 -3.76 -11.38 13.11
C ARG A 37 -3.64 -11.56 11.59
N MET A 38 -3.56 -10.47 10.83
CA MET A 38 -3.47 -10.57 9.37
C MET A 38 -2.13 -11.17 8.94
N GLN A 39 -1.03 -10.71 9.55
CA GLN A 39 0.30 -11.22 9.24
C GLN A 39 0.44 -12.71 9.56
N HIS A 40 -0.04 -13.14 10.72
CA HIS A 40 -0.03 -14.55 11.11
C HIS A 40 -0.77 -15.42 10.09
N ARG A 41 -1.97 -15.00 9.67
CA ARG A 41 -2.75 -15.72 8.65
C ARG A 41 -2.00 -15.86 7.32
N MET A 42 -1.31 -14.80 6.88
CA MET A 42 -0.53 -14.87 5.63
C MET A 42 0.66 -15.82 5.76
N ASN A 43 1.30 -15.83 6.94
CA ASN A 43 2.39 -16.77 7.24
C ASN A 43 1.89 -18.23 7.22
N GLU A 44 0.74 -18.53 7.82
CA GLU A 44 0.12 -19.88 7.79
C GLU A 44 -0.19 -20.35 6.38
N LEU A 45 -0.60 -19.44 5.49
CA LEU A 45 -0.87 -19.72 4.09
C LEU A 45 0.42 -19.79 3.23
N GLY A 46 1.59 -19.48 3.79
CA GLY A 46 2.86 -19.47 3.06
C GLY A 46 2.96 -18.35 2.01
N VAL A 47 2.20 -17.27 2.16
CA VAL A 47 2.19 -16.12 1.23
C VAL A 47 2.68 -14.84 1.90
N ARG A 48 3.18 -13.91 1.09
CA ARG A 48 3.61 -12.59 1.57
C ARG A 48 2.42 -11.67 1.77
N LEU A 49 2.43 -10.88 2.84
CA LEU A 49 1.52 -9.75 3.02
C LEU A 49 2.13 -8.48 2.44
N ARG A 50 1.46 -7.86 1.46
CA ARG A 50 1.74 -6.50 0.99
C ARG A 50 0.58 -5.57 1.39
N PRO A 51 0.65 -4.89 2.54
CA PRO A 51 -0.45 -4.06 3.03
C PRO A 51 -0.70 -2.87 2.11
N HIS A 52 -1.98 -2.53 1.92
CA HIS A 52 -2.36 -1.33 1.19
C HIS A 52 -2.43 -0.14 2.13
N VAL A 53 -1.56 0.86 1.93
CA VAL A 53 -1.37 1.96 2.88
C VAL A 53 -2.39 3.09 2.72
N LYS A 54 -3.26 3.03 1.70
CA LYS A 54 -4.25 4.09 1.43
C LYS A 54 -5.22 4.35 2.58
N THR A 55 -5.44 3.35 3.43
CA THR A 55 -6.34 3.43 4.58
C THR A 55 -5.83 4.40 5.63
N SER A 56 -4.53 4.34 5.97
CA SER A 56 -3.95 5.15 7.04
C SER A 56 -3.13 6.32 6.53
N LYS A 57 -2.38 6.13 5.44
CA LYS A 57 -1.37 7.07 4.91
C LYS A 57 -0.46 7.62 6.03
N CYS A 58 -0.15 6.76 7.01
CA CYS A 58 0.48 7.14 8.27
C CYS A 58 1.71 6.27 8.51
N LEU A 59 2.90 6.88 8.48
CA LEU A 59 4.18 6.17 8.56
C LEU A 59 4.30 5.25 9.79
N PRO A 60 3.96 5.66 11.04
CA PRO A 60 4.00 4.76 12.18
C PRO A 60 3.14 3.49 12.02
N VAL A 61 2.00 3.59 11.34
CA VAL A 61 1.13 2.42 11.06
C VAL A 61 1.80 1.50 10.04
N ILE A 62 2.38 2.07 9.00
CA ILE A 62 3.09 1.32 7.95
C ILE A 62 4.31 0.61 8.54
N GLN A 63 5.09 1.30 9.38
CA GLN A 63 6.23 0.73 10.09
C GLN A 63 5.81 -0.40 11.03
N ALA A 64 4.68 -0.28 11.74
CA ALA A 64 4.15 -1.37 12.55
C ALA A 64 3.78 -2.60 11.72
N GLN A 65 3.24 -2.41 10.51
CA GLN A 65 2.94 -3.51 9.58
C GLN A 65 4.23 -4.19 9.07
N ILE A 66 5.24 -3.40 8.70
CA ILE A 66 6.55 -3.92 8.25
C ILE A 66 7.24 -4.66 9.39
N ALA A 67 7.26 -4.10 10.60
CA ALA A 67 7.85 -4.73 11.78
C ALA A 67 7.18 -6.06 12.16
N ALA A 68 5.90 -6.25 11.83
CA ALA A 68 5.22 -7.52 12.02
C ALA A 68 5.62 -8.59 10.99
N GLY A 69 6.17 -8.20 9.83
CA GLY A 69 6.61 -9.12 8.77
C GLY A 69 6.06 -8.81 7.38
N ALA A 70 5.38 -7.67 7.17
CA ALA A 70 4.92 -7.29 5.84
C ALA A 70 6.11 -7.10 4.88
N SER A 71 5.90 -7.48 3.61
CA SER A 71 6.90 -7.40 2.55
C SER A 71 6.47 -6.38 1.49
N GLY A 72 7.08 -5.19 1.56
CA GLY A 72 6.72 -4.06 0.72
C GLY A 72 5.36 -3.47 1.05
N VAL A 73 4.92 -2.50 0.24
CA VAL A 73 3.62 -1.81 0.42
C VAL A 73 2.88 -1.67 -0.90
N THR A 74 1.56 -1.54 -0.83
CA THR A 74 0.69 -1.15 -1.95
C THR A 74 0.17 0.26 -1.73
N VAL A 75 0.33 1.13 -2.74
CA VAL A 75 -0.08 2.52 -2.72
C VAL A 75 -1.16 2.81 -3.76
N SER A 76 -1.95 3.85 -3.53
CA SER A 76 -3.02 4.32 -4.42
C SER A 76 -2.65 5.57 -5.22
N THR A 77 -1.51 6.19 -4.91
CA THR A 77 -0.97 7.34 -5.63
C THR A 77 0.55 7.29 -5.70
N LEU A 78 1.15 7.94 -6.70
CA LEU A 78 2.61 8.10 -6.75
C LEU A 78 3.15 9.02 -5.64
N LYS A 79 2.32 9.93 -5.10
CA LYS A 79 2.69 10.72 -3.91
C LYS A 79 2.89 9.84 -2.67
N GLU A 80 2.04 8.84 -2.49
CA GLU A 80 2.24 7.82 -1.45
C GLU A 80 3.50 6.99 -1.71
N ALA A 81 3.80 6.66 -2.97
CA ALA A 81 5.04 5.97 -3.34
C ALA A 81 6.28 6.80 -2.96
N GLU A 82 6.29 8.09 -3.31
CA GLU A 82 7.36 9.04 -2.97
C GLU A 82 7.55 9.14 -1.47
N HIS A 83 6.46 9.28 -0.71
CA HIS A 83 6.54 9.35 0.74
C HIS A 83 7.09 8.04 1.35
N CYS A 84 6.57 6.89 0.95
CA CYS A 84 7.05 5.60 1.45
C CYS A 84 8.54 5.40 1.14
N PHE A 85 8.96 5.74 -0.09
CA PHE A 85 10.34 5.60 -0.52
C PHE A 85 11.30 6.53 0.24
N ALA A 86 10.90 7.79 0.46
CA ALA A 86 11.68 8.74 1.26
C ALA A 86 11.90 8.26 2.71
N GLU A 87 10.98 7.45 3.24
CA GLU A 87 11.06 6.86 4.58
C GLU A 87 11.72 5.47 4.59
N GLY A 88 12.40 5.10 3.50
CA GLY A 88 13.20 3.86 3.38
C GLY A 88 12.42 2.61 2.96
N ILE A 89 11.15 2.75 2.56
CA ILE A 89 10.33 1.62 2.09
C ILE A 89 10.51 1.49 0.57
N ASN A 90 11.41 0.59 0.17
CA ASN A 90 11.87 0.52 -1.21
C ASN A 90 11.01 -0.36 -2.13
N ASP A 91 10.22 -1.30 -1.58
CA ASP A 91 9.37 -2.20 -2.37
C ASP A 91 7.93 -1.69 -2.41
N VAL A 92 7.54 -1.05 -3.52
CA VAL A 92 6.28 -0.32 -3.64
C VAL A 92 5.51 -0.79 -4.87
N PHE A 93 4.23 -1.11 -4.68
CA PHE A 93 3.32 -1.42 -5.78
C PHE A 93 2.27 -0.31 -5.94
N TYR A 94 2.25 0.36 -7.08
CA TYR A 94 1.21 1.34 -7.42
C TYR A 94 -0.01 0.64 -8.02
N ALA A 95 -1.03 0.43 -7.19
CA ALA A 95 -2.20 -0.37 -7.53
C ALA A 95 -3.35 0.44 -8.15
N VAL A 96 -3.04 1.22 -9.19
CA VAL A 96 -4.01 1.91 -10.05
C VAL A 96 -3.45 1.92 -11.47
N ALA A 97 -4.28 1.62 -12.47
CA ALA A 97 -3.91 1.71 -13.89
C ALA A 97 -3.17 3.01 -14.19
N ILE A 98 -1.91 2.86 -14.61
CA ILE A 98 -1.04 4.01 -14.77
C ILE A 98 -1.49 4.84 -15.98
N ALA A 99 -1.74 6.12 -15.75
CA ALA A 99 -1.92 7.07 -16.83
C ALA A 99 -0.56 7.36 -17.49
N PRO A 100 -0.43 7.40 -18.83
CA PRO A 100 0.84 7.66 -19.51
C PRO A 100 1.57 8.92 -19.03
N GLY A 101 0.83 9.99 -18.69
CA GLY A 101 1.40 11.23 -18.14
C GLY A 101 2.07 11.10 -16.77
N LYS A 102 1.98 9.94 -16.11
CA LYS A 102 2.64 9.65 -14.82
C LYS A 102 3.94 8.84 -14.98
N LEU A 103 4.29 8.43 -16.19
CA LEU A 103 5.47 7.58 -16.43
C LEU A 103 6.78 8.29 -16.08
N ASP A 104 6.90 9.60 -16.30
CA ASP A 104 8.05 10.38 -15.85
C ASP A 104 8.24 10.35 -14.33
N GLN A 105 7.15 10.41 -13.56
CA GLN A 105 7.20 10.35 -12.10
C GLN A 105 7.58 8.94 -11.62
N ALA A 106 7.01 7.90 -12.26
CA ALA A 106 7.38 6.51 -11.98
C ALA A 106 8.85 6.22 -12.32
N LEU A 107 9.35 6.73 -13.45
CA LEU A 107 10.75 6.62 -13.87
C LEU A 107 11.69 7.26 -12.85
N LYS A 108 11.38 8.47 -12.38
CA LYS A 108 12.19 9.17 -11.36
C LYS A 108 12.30 8.35 -10.08
N LEU A 109 11.20 7.77 -9.60
CA LEU A 109 11.22 6.88 -8.43
C LEU A 109 12.13 5.67 -8.65
N ARG A 110 12.00 4.99 -9.79
CA ARG A 110 12.82 3.81 -10.13
C ARG A 110 14.30 4.14 -10.22
N ARG A 111 14.65 5.21 -10.94
CA ARG A 111 16.04 5.68 -11.09
C ARG A 111 16.67 6.11 -9.76
N ASN A 112 15.86 6.56 -8.80
CA ASN A 112 16.32 6.87 -7.46
C ASN A 112 16.51 5.63 -6.57
N GLY A 113 16.16 4.43 -7.04
CA GLY A 113 16.35 3.15 -6.35
C GLY A 113 15.06 2.53 -5.77
N CYS A 114 13.89 3.13 -6.00
CA CYS A 114 12.62 2.53 -5.61
C CYS A 114 12.32 1.32 -6.49
N ARG A 115 12.09 0.15 -5.90
CA ARG A 115 11.54 -1.03 -6.58
C ARG A 115 10.03 -0.82 -6.77
N LEU A 116 9.69 0.10 -7.68
CA LEU A 116 8.32 0.46 -8.00
C LEU A 116 7.77 -0.47 -9.09
N SER A 117 6.75 -1.25 -8.76
CA SER A 117 5.90 -1.91 -9.75
C SER A 117 4.65 -1.07 -10.03
N ILE A 118 4.23 -1.03 -11.29
CA ILE A 118 3.03 -0.34 -11.78
C ILE A 118 2.05 -1.39 -12.31
N LEU A 119 0.79 -1.01 -12.55
CA LEU A 119 -0.17 -1.90 -13.22
C LEU A 119 -0.85 -1.23 -14.41
N THR A 120 -1.38 -2.07 -15.30
CA THR A 120 -2.22 -1.68 -16.44
C THR A 120 -3.30 -2.73 -16.68
N ASP A 121 -4.35 -2.34 -17.38
CA ASP A 121 -5.50 -3.18 -17.75
C ASP A 121 -5.87 -3.03 -19.23
N SER A 122 -5.01 -2.42 -20.05
CA SER A 122 -5.30 -2.21 -21.48
C SER A 122 -4.05 -2.26 -22.35
N VAL A 123 -4.24 -2.73 -23.58
CA VAL A 123 -3.19 -2.78 -24.61
C VAL A 123 -2.64 -1.38 -24.92
N VAL A 124 -3.50 -0.36 -24.95
CA VAL A 124 -3.10 1.03 -25.22
C VAL A 124 -2.13 1.53 -24.15
N ALA A 125 -2.43 1.31 -22.87
CA ALA A 125 -1.54 1.71 -21.79
C ALA A 125 -0.25 0.86 -21.76
N ALA A 126 -0.33 -0.45 -22.04
CA ALA A 126 0.85 -1.30 -22.19
C ALA A 126 1.79 -0.80 -23.30
N GLN A 127 1.26 -0.44 -24.47
CA GLN A 127 2.03 0.14 -25.58
C GLN A 127 2.67 1.47 -25.18
N ALA A 128 1.95 2.33 -24.43
CA ALA A 128 2.50 3.58 -23.93
C ALA A 128 3.66 3.35 -22.94
N ILE A 129 3.56 2.36 -22.06
CA ILE A 129 4.64 1.97 -21.14
C ILE A 129 5.86 1.48 -21.94
N VAL A 130 5.67 0.60 -22.93
CA VAL A 130 6.75 0.08 -23.78
C VAL A 130 7.45 1.21 -24.55
N ALA A 131 6.69 2.07 -25.23
CA ALA A 131 7.26 3.17 -25.99
C ALA A 131 8.01 4.17 -25.09
N PHE A 132 7.50 4.42 -23.88
CA PHE A 132 8.20 5.25 -22.90
C PHE A 132 9.48 4.57 -22.40
N GLY A 133 9.42 3.30 -22.02
CA GLY A 133 10.56 2.50 -21.58
C GLY A 133 11.70 2.47 -22.61
N GLN A 134 11.37 2.23 -23.89
CA GLN A 134 12.34 2.25 -24.99
C GLN A 134 13.04 3.60 -25.16
N ARG A 135 12.31 4.72 -25.01
CA ARG A 135 12.89 6.08 -25.11
C ARG A 135 13.81 6.42 -23.94
N HIS A 136 13.61 5.79 -22.78
CA HIS A 136 14.31 6.11 -21.54
C HIS A 136 15.25 5.00 -21.05
N ASP A 137 15.44 3.95 -21.84
CA ASP A 137 16.23 2.76 -21.47
C ASP A 137 15.80 2.19 -20.11
N GLU A 138 14.48 2.05 -19.91
CA GLU A 138 13.87 1.59 -18.66
C GLU A 138 12.97 0.38 -18.90
N ASN A 139 13.19 -0.66 -18.09
CA ASN A 139 12.31 -1.82 -18.03
C ASN A 139 11.43 -1.72 -16.78
N PHE A 140 10.17 -1.30 -16.96
CA PHE A 140 9.21 -1.23 -15.87
C PHE A 140 8.75 -2.62 -15.43
N ASP A 141 8.63 -2.81 -14.12
CA ASP A 141 7.89 -3.94 -13.55
C ASP A 141 6.39 -3.64 -13.66
N VAL A 142 5.70 -4.33 -14.58
CA VAL A 142 4.28 -4.07 -14.89
C VAL A 142 3.43 -5.29 -14.55
N TRP A 143 2.34 -5.08 -13.83
CA TRP A 143 1.32 -6.09 -13.55
C TRP A 143 0.11 -5.85 -14.45
N ILE A 144 -0.63 -6.91 -14.78
CA ILE A 144 -1.93 -6.82 -15.46
C ILE A 144 -3.02 -6.92 -14.38
N GLU A 145 -3.91 -5.92 -14.29
CA GLU A 145 -5.08 -6.00 -13.40
C GLU A 145 -6.12 -6.94 -14.02
N ILE A 146 -6.59 -7.88 -13.21
CA ILE A 146 -7.58 -8.88 -13.59
C ILE A 146 -8.87 -8.57 -12.85
N ASP A 147 -9.96 -8.51 -13.59
CA ASP A 147 -11.31 -8.43 -13.03
C ASP A 147 -11.78 -9.84 -12.62
N CYS A 148 -11.96 -10.01 -11.32
CA CYS A 148 -12.40 -11.25 -10.70
C CYS A 148 -13.80 -11.16 -10.07
N ASP A 149 -14.44 -9.99 -10.06
CA ASP A 149 -15.70 -9.77 -9.35
C ASP A 149 -16.72 -8.87 -10.08
N GLY A 150 -16.36 -8.25 -11.21
CA GLY A 150 -17.23 -7.43 -12.03
C GLY A 150 -17.40 -5.98 -11.56
N HIS A 151 -16.59 -5.49 -10.60
CA HIS A 151 -16.89 -4.24 -9.91
C HIS A 151 -16.15 -3.01 -10.42
N ARG A 152 -15.04 -3.13 -11.16
CA ARG A 152 -14.22 -1.95 -11.47
C ARG A 152 -13.39 -2.01 -12.76
N SER A 153 -12.10 -2.33 -12.63
CA SER A 153 -11.06 -2.26 -13.65
C SER A 153 -10.44 -3.65 -13.81
N GLY A 154 -9.67 -3.82 -14.87
CA GLY A 154 -9.03 -5.09 -15.18
C GLY A 154 -9.68 -5.81 -16.35
N LEU A 155 -8.90 -6.71 -16.93
CA LEU A 155 -9.34 -7.63 -17.96
C LEU A 155 -10.01 -8.83 -17.31
N THR A 156 -11.05 -9.39 -17.91
CA THR A 156 -11.60 -10.65 -17.41
C THR A 156 -10.56 -11.76 -17.60
N VAL A 157 -10.64 -12.81 -16.78
CA VAL A 157 -9.70 -13.95 -16.85
C VAL A 157 -9.65 -14.65 -18.21
N ASP A 158 -10.74 -14.55 -18.99
CA ASP A 158 -10.87 -15.14 -20.32
C ASP A 158 -10.70 -14.11 -21.45
N ASP A 159 -10.25 -12.88 -21.15
CA ASP A 159 -10.06 -11.84 -22.15
C ASP A 159 -8.96 -12.24 -23.15
N PRO A 160 -9.24 -12.21 -24.48
CA PRO A 160 -8.27 -12.62 -25.50
C PRO A 160 -7.02 -11.71 -25.59
N SER A 161 -7.04 -10.56 -24.91
CA SER A 161 -5.88 -9.67 -24.81
C SER A 161 -4.84 -10.15 -23.79
N LEU A 162 -5.19 -11.12 -22.94
CA LEU A 162 -4.24 -11.81 -22.07
C LEU A 162 -3.44 -12.83 -22.91
N VAL A 163 -2.13 -12.64 -23.00
CA VAL A 163 -1.18 -13.46 -23.79
C VAL A 163 -0.17 -14.20 -22.92
#